data_AF-F3CFP4-F1
#
_entry.id   AF-F3CFP4-F1
#
_cell.length_a   1.000
_cell.length_b   1.000
_cell.length_c   1.000
_cell.angle_alpha   90.00
_cell.angle_beta   90.00
_cell.angle_gamma   90.00
#
_symmetry.space_group_name_H-M   'P 1'
#
loop_
_entity.id
_entity.type
_entity.pdbx_description
1 polymer ?
#
loop_
_entity_poly.entity_id
_entity_poly.type
_entity_poly.pdbx_seq_one_letter_code
_entity_poly.pdbx_strand_id
1 'polypeptide(L)'
;EVKQLLHLMIHSLYSNKEIFLRELISNASDAVDKLRFEALSKPELLEGGAELKIRVSFDKDAKTVTLEDNGIGMSREDVITHLGTIAKSGTADFMKNLSGDE
;
A
#
# COMPACT_ATOMS: atom_id res chain seq x y z
N GLU A 1 16.06 -12.69 7.63
CA GLU A 1 14.86 -12.17 8.30
C GLU A 1 13.83 -11.58 7.33
N VAL A 2 14.01 -10.38 6.74
CA VAL A 2 13.04 -9.82 5.74
C VAL A 2 12.77 -10.75 4.55
N LYS A 3 13.80 -11.45 4.07
CA LYS A 3 13.70 -12.41 2.94
C LYS A 3 12.82 -13.63 3.25
N GLN A 4 12.76 -14.05 4.51
CA GLN A 4 11.90 -15.16 4.97
C GLN A 4 10.46 -14.69 5.21
N LEU A 5 10.26 -13.44 5.67
CA LEU A 5 8.94 -12.82 5.81
C LEU A 5 8.26 -12.64 4.44
N LEU A 6 9.00 -12.11 3.46
CA LEU A 6 8.55 -12.05 2.07
C LEU A 6 8.19 -13.44 1.55
N HIS A 7 9.04 -14.44 1.77
CA HIS A 7 8.78 -15.81 1.34
C HIS A 7 7.49 -16.38 1.95
N LEU A 8 7.19 -16.11 3.22
CA LEU A 8 5.99 -16.63 3.89
C LEU A 8 4.72 -15.84 3.55
N MET A 9 4.77 -14.51 3.45
CA MET A 9 3.65 -13.69 2.94
C MET A 9 3.29 -14.07 1.50
N ILE A 10 4.30 -14.33 0.68
CA ILE A 10 4.14 -14.86 -0.67
C ILE A 10 3.39 -16.19 -0.62
N HIS A 11 3.70 -17.10 0.32
CA HIS A 11 3.02 -18.39 0.46
C HIS A 11 1.63 -18.35 1.12
N SER A 12 1.37 -17.46 2.07
CA SER A 12 0.04 -17.29 2.69
C SER A 12 -0.94 -16.56 1.78
N LEU A 13 -0.45 -15.65 0.93
CA LEU A 13 -1.23 -15.01 -0.15
C LEU A 13 -1.36 -15.92 -1.39
N TYR A 14 -0.58 -17.00 -1.51
CA TYR A 14 -0.57 -17.85 -2.70
C TYR A 14 -1.83 -18.67 -2.93
N SER A 15 -2.70 -18.80 -1.92
CA SER A 15 -4.03 -19.40 -2.12
C SER A 15 -4.92 -18.53 -3.01
N ASN A 16 -4.76 -17.20 -2.97
CA ASN A 16 -5.57 -16.21 -3.69
C ASN A 16 -4.68 -15.06 -4.16
N LYS A 17 -3.94 -15.29 -5.25
CA LYS A 17 -2.95 -14.35 -5.81
C LYS A 17 -3.55 -13.01 -6.23
N GLU A 18 -4.86 -12.89 -6.32
CA GLU A 18 -5.60 -11.69 -6.67
C GLU A 18 -5.79 -10.72 -5.48
N ILE A 19 -5.54 -11.16 -4.24
CA ILE A 19 -5.76 -10.33 -3.04
C ILE A 19 -4.92 -9.06 -3.06
N PHE A 20 -3.67 -9.10 -3.54
CA PHE A 20 -2.82 -7.89 -3.55
C PHE A 20 -3.48 -6.75 -4.33
N LEU A 21 -4.17 -7.06 -5.44
CA LEU A 21 -4.81 -6.04 -6.26
C LEU A 21 -5.97 -5.40 -5.51
N ARG A 22 -6.75 -6.18 -4.76
CA ARG A 22 -7.81 -5.67 -3.87
C ARG A 22 -7.22 -4.72 -2.82
N GLU A 23 -6.17 -5.14 -2.13
CA GLU A 23 -5.55 -4.34 -1.06
C GLU A 23 -4.96 -3.03 -1.62
N LEU A 24 -4.29 -3.07 -2.78
CA LEU A 24 -3.73 -1.86 -3.39
C LEU A 24 -4.82 -0.91 -3.88
N ILE A 25 -5.92 -1.41 -4.45
CA ILE A 25 -7.07 -0.57 -4.82
C ILE A 25 -7.71 0.06 -3.58
N SER A 26 -7.83 -0.70 -2.48
CA SER A 26 -8.33 -0.17 -1.21
C SER A 26 -7.47 0.99 -0.71
N ASN A 27 -6.14 0.81 -0.69
CA ASN A 27 -5.21 1.85 -0.28
C ASN A 27 -5.31 3.11 -1.16
N ALA A 28 -5.45 2.94 -2.46
CA ALA A 28 -5.63 4.04 -3.41
C ALA A 28 -6.96 4.78 -3.18
N SER A 29 -8.05 4.06 -2.88
CA SER A 29 -9.33 4.67 -2.51
C SER A 29 -9.21 5.51 -1.24
N ASP A 30 -8.55 4.98 -0.20
CA ASP A 30 -8.32 5.71 1.05
C ASP A 30 -7.48 6.97 0.83
N ALA A 31 -6.50 6.92 -0.07
CA ALA A 31 -5.69 8.09 -0.42
C ALA A 31 -6.51 9.19 -1.12
N VAL A 32 -7.42 8.80 -2.01
CA VAL A 32 -8.36 9.70 -2.69
C VAL A 32 -9.35 10.32 -1.69
N ASP A 33 -9.91 9.53 -0.78
CA ASP A 33 -10.86 10.01 0.22
C ASP A 33 -10.20 10.95 1.23
N LYS A 34 -8.98 10.67 1.66
CA LYS A 34 -8.18 11.58 2.50
C LYS A 34 -7.95 12.92 1.81
N LEU A 35 -7.61 12.91 0.52
CA LEU A 35 -7.44 14.16 -0.24
C LEU A 35 -8.73 14.97 -0.32
N ARG A 36 -9.87 14.30 -0.57
CA ARG A 36 -11.18 14.96 -0.57
C ARG A 36 -11.50 15.60 0.78
N PHE A 37 -11.20 14.89 1.87
CA PHE A 37 -11.45 15.39 3.22
C PHE A 37 -10.56 16.61 3.54
N GLU A 38 -9.26 16.54 3.26
CA GLU A 38 -8.34 17.67 3.46
C GLU A 38 -8.73 18.90 2.62
N ALA A 39 -9.24 18.67 1.41
CA ALA A 39 -9.70 19.74 0.53
C ALA A 39 -10.92 20.50 1.05
N LEU A 40 -11.68 19.96 2.01
CA LEU A 40 -12.73 20.71 2.70
C LEU A 40 -12.18 21.89 3.50
N SER A 41 -10.93 21.77 3.98
CA SER A 41 -10.24 22.82 4.72
C SER A 41 -9.22 23.59 3.86
N LYS A 42 -8.70 22.96 2.81
CA LYS A 42 -7.69 23.51 1.88
C LYS A 42 -8.14 23.31 0.42
N PRO A 43 -9.07 24.11 -0.10
CA PRO A 43 -9.62 23.96 -1.45
C PRO A 43 -8.56 23.94 -2.56
N GLU A 44 -7.41 24.58 -2.33
CA GLU A 44 -6.25 24.62 -3.23
C GLU A 44 -5.69 23.22 -3.56
N LEU A 45 -5.93 22.21 -2.71
CA LEU A 45 -5.49 20.83 -2.95
C LEU A 45 -6.22 20.17 -4.14
N LEU A 46 -7.38 20.70 -4.53
CA LEU A 46 -8.14 20.26 -5.72
C LEU A 46 -8.21 21.35 -6.79
N GLU A 47 -7.48 22.46 -6.62
CA GLU A 47 -7.46 23.54 -7.62
C GLU A 47 -6.83 23.03 -8.92
N GLY A 48 -7.56 23.25 -10.03
CA GLY A 48 -7.23 22.72 -11.35
C GLY A 48 -8.18 21.63 -11.85
N GLY A 49 -9.16 21.21 -11.04
CA GLY A 49 -10.24 20.31 -11.49
C GLY A 49 -9.73 18.91 -11.84
N ALA A 50 -8.65 18.46 -11.21
CA ALA A 50 -8.12 17.13 -11.43
C ALA A 50 -9.17 16.10 -10.97
N GLU A 51 -9.72 15.37 -11.92
CA GLU A 51 -10.57 14.22 -11.64
C GLU A 51 -9.74 13.17 -10.87
N LEU A 52 -10.18 12.86 -9.66
CA LEU A 52 -9.56 11.83 -8.83
C LEU A 52 -9.81 10.46 -9.46
N LYS A 53 -8.75 9.69 -9.63
CA LYS A 53 -8.79 8.43 -10.37
C LYS A 53 -7.71 7.48 -9.89
N ILE A 54 -8.00 6.20 -10.08
CA ILE A 54 -7.05 5.10 -9.88
C ILE A 54 -6.87 4.45 -11.26
N ARG A 55 -5.64 4.45 -11.76
CA ARG A 55 -5.25 3.86 -13.04
C ARG A 55 -4.53 2.54 -12.80
N VAL A 56 -5.00 1.50 -13.46
CA VAL A 56 -4.32 0.20 -13.53
C VAL A 56 -3.80 0.01 -14.95
N SER A 57 -2.51 -0.30 -15.08
CA SER A 57 -1.87 -0.58 -16.36
C SER A 57 -0.92 -1.76 -16.22
N PHE A 58 -0.56 -2.38 -17.34
CA PHE A 58 0.39 -3.49 -17.36
C PHE A 58 1.30 -3.39 -18.57
N ASP A 59 2.53 -3.86 -18.39
CA ASP A 59 3.52 -4.01 -19.45
C ASP A 59 3.93 -5.49 -19.49
N LYS A 60 3.62 -6.14 -20.62
CA LYS A 60 3.90 -7.57 -20.79
C LYS A 60 5.38 -7.84 -21.00
N ASP A 61 6.10 -6.94 -21.64
CA ASP A 61 7.51 -7.10 -21.97
C ASP A 61 8.36 -6.84 -20.72
N ALA A 62 8.02 -5.81 -19.95
CA ALA A 62 8.64 -5.54 -18.65
C ALA A 62 8.14 -6.46 -17.51
N LYS A 63 7.04 -7.21 -17.75
CA LYS A 63 6.36 -8.05 -16.76
C LYS A 63 5.93 -7.28 -15.51
N THR A 64 5.40 -6.08 -15.71
CA THR A 64 4.96 -5.20 -14.62
C THR A 64 3.45 -4.98 -14.66
N VAL A 65 2.89 -4.76 -13.48
CA VAL A 65 1.55 -4.21 -13.27
C VAL A 65 1.73 -2.96 -12.44
N THR A 66 1.20 -1.84 -12.92
CA THR A 66 1.33 -0.53 -12.28
C THR A 66 -0.05 -0.06 -11.84
N LEU A 67 -0.17 0.26 -10.55
CA LEU A 67 -1.30 0.96 -9.97
C LEU A 67 -0.86 2.39 -9.64
N GLU A 68 -1.58 3.38 -10.14
CA GLU A 68 -1.31 4.80 -9.92
C GLU A 68 -2.59 5.49 -9.46
N ASP A 69 -2.54 6.22 -8.36
CA ASP A 69 -3.58 7.13 -7.92
C ASP A 69 -3.06 8.56 -7.85
N ASN A 70 -3.98 9.53 -7.91
CA ASN A 70 -3.71 10.94 -7.65
C ASN A 70 -4.37 11.40 -6.35
N GLY A 71 -4.35 10.56 -5.32
CA GLY A 71 -4.81 10.89 -3.97
C GLY A 71 -3.83 11.77 -3.20
N ILE A 72 -3.93 11.76 -1.87
CA ILE A 72 -3.16 12.65 -0.97
C ILE A 72 -1.64 12.42 -1.03
N GLY A 73 -1.22 11.25 -1.53
CA GLY A 73 0.18 10.85 -1.58
C GLY A 73 0.78 10.65 -0.19
N MET A 74 2.12 10.61 -0.13
CA MET A 74 2.87 10.46 1.11
C MET A 74 4.07 11.38 1.11
N SER A 75 4.36 12.00 2.25
CA SER A 75 5.65 12.65 2.47
C SER A 75 6.76 11.60 2.62
N ARG A 76 8.01 12.03 2.56
CA ARG A 76 9.16 11.13 2.79
C ARG A 76 9.10 10.47 4.17
N GLU A 77 8.64 11.20 5.18
CA GLU A 77 8.53 10.70 6.56
C GLU A 77 7.40 9.66 6.68
N ASP A 78 6.28 9.88 5.99
CA ASP A 78 5.17 8.92 5.93
C ASP A 78 5.61 7.61 5.27
N VAL A 79 6.41 7.68 4.20
CA VAL A 79 6.97 6.50 3.53
C VAL A 79 7.86 5.70 4.48
N ILE A 80 8.77 6.37 5.19
CA ILE A 80 9.67 5.72 6.16
C ILE A 80 8.84 5.09 7.29
N THR A 81 7.84 5.79 7.78
CA THR A 81 7.03 5.36 8.93
C THR A 81 6.11 4.21 8.54
N HIS A 82 5.30 4.35 7.50
CA HIS A 82 4.28 3.35 7.17
C HIS A 82 4.87 2.16 6.42
N LEU A 83 5.64 2.38 5.35
CA LEU A 83 6.22 1.27 4.58
C LEU A 83 7.46 0.68 5.26
N GLY A 84 8.30 1.54 5.84
CA GLY A 84 9.51 1.10 6.54
C GLY A 84 9.25 0.43 7.89
N THR A 85 8.20 0.80 8.62
CA THR A 85 7.84 0.12 9.88
C THR A 85 7.08 -1.17 9.64
N ILE A 86 6.21 -1.29 8.62
CA ILE A 86 5.56 -2.59 8.30
C ILE A 86 6.62 -3.66 8.00
N ALA A 87 7.70 -3.30 7.32
CA ALA A 87 8.85 -4.19 7.11
C ALA A 87 9.55 -4.61 8.43
N LYS A 88 9.44 -3.80 9.50
CA LYS A 88 10.05 -4.06 10.82
C LYS A 88 9.09 -4.73 11.81
N SER A 89 7.86 -4.24 11.97
CA SER A 89 6.86 -4.74 12.94
C SER A 89 6.34 -6.13 12.57
N GLY A 90 6.16 -6.41 11.27
CA GLY A 90 5.82 -7.75 10.80
C GLY A 90 6.86 -8.81 11.20
N THR A 91 8.11 -8.40 11.47
CA THR A 91 9.18 -9.30 11.95
C THR A 91 9.11 -9.49 13.48
N ALA A 92 8.76 -8.46 14.25
CA ALA A 92 8.73 -8.49 15.71
C ALA A 92 7.49 -9.23 16.27
N ASP A 93 6.29 -8.95 15.75
CA ASP A 93 5.07 -9.66 16.16
C ASP A 93 5.12 -11.13 15.71
N PHE A 94 5.81 -11.43 14.61
CA PHE A 94 6.07 -12.78 14.14
C PHE A 94 7.02 -13.55 15.06
N MET A 95 8.15 -12.96 15.49
CA MET A 95 9.05 -13.59 16.47
C MET A 95 8.32 -13.91 17.78
N LYS A 96 7.42 -13.02 18.21
CA LYS A 96 6.61 -13.20 19.43
C LYS A 96 5.63 -14.38 19.32
N ASN A 97 5.03 -14.57 18.14
CA ASN A 97 4.15 -15.71 17.87
C ASN A 97 4.91 -17.03 17.62
N LEU A 98 6.18 -16.97 17.19
CA LEU A 98 7.03 -18.15 17.02
C LEU A 98 7.56 -18.71 18.36
N SER A 99 7.74 -17.83 19.37
CA SER A 99 8.17 -18.21 20.72
C SER A 99 7.01 -18.61 21.66
N GLY A 100 5.79 -18.75 21.12
CA GLY A 100 4.56 -18.96 21.90
C GLY A 100 4.08 -20.41 22.05
N ASP A 101 4.82 -21.39 21.52
CA ASP A 101 4.53 -22.82 21.73
C ASP A 101 5.64 -23.45 22.60
N GLU A 102 5.60 -23.17 23.90
CA GLU A 102 5.89 -24.13 25.00
C GLU A 102 4.87 -23.97 26.12
#